data_AF-A0A7C6GBG0-F1
#
_entry.id   AF-A0A7C6GBG0-F1
#
_cell.length_a   1.000
_cell.length_b   1.000
_cell.length_c   1.000
_cell.angle_alpha   90.00
_cell.angle_beta   90.00
_cell.angle_gamma   90.00
#
_symmetry.space_group_name_H-M   'P 1'
#
loop_
_entity.id
_entity.type
_entity.pdbx_description
1 polymer ?
#
loop_
_entity_poly.entity_id
_entity_poly.type
_entity_poly.pdbx_seq_one_letter_code
_entity_poly.pdbx_strand_id
1 'polypeptide(L)'
;MRFSIKKYGFIIVILSLIGIRALPAAAQGTALTVSPEQPYYQELRLEPSSSYRVGLNLRSSVPNAIVYLTVELFDGRGEKLGLSQVQRGLGDPDRWYNIGIEVTVPENYKAARLSISVDQQGEYWWDALRITQLETSVSAIRKFWEERIQTYGTIYTGLVIDTRGLNVGRGMSPSVWSESGQLIYGGIAASYDFLQQTGIVSYGSELTPELYGRIAVDPDYPLAVPLIVKAVQVIEPTRTSVVISDEDAERVLKALAAYDFLARFAVVFLID
;
A
#
# COMPACT_ATOMS: atom_id res chain seq x y z
N MET A 1 37.03 -79.68 -27.99
CA MET A 1 36.33 -79.07 -26.83
C MET A 1 36.68 -77.57 -26.84
N ARG A 2 36.17 -76.78 -27.80
CA ARG A 2 34.94 -75.96 -27.81
C ARG A 2 34.76 -75.02 -26.59
N PHE A 3 34.94 -73.72 -26.86
CA PHE A 3 34.27 -72.52 -26.29
C PHE A 3 34.51 -72.18 -24.80
N SER A 4 34.51 -70.93 -24.33
CA SER A 4 34.21 -69.61 -24.90
C SER A 4 34.79 -68.53 -23.98
N ILE A 5 35.33 -67.47 -24.56
CA ILE A 5 35.64 -66.19 -23.90
C ILE A 5 34.32 -65.55 -23.45
N LYS A 6 34.20 -65.19 -22.16
CA LYS A 6 33.07 -64.40 -21.64
C LYS A 6 33.32 -62.92 -21.93
N LYS A 7 32.36 -62.31 -22.63
CA LYS A 7 32.29 -60.87 -22.96
C LYS A 7 32.15 -60.03 -21.69
N TYR A 8 32.95 -58.97 -21.58
CA TYR A 8 32.71 -57.86 -20.66
C TYR A 8 31.49 -57.06 -21.15
N GLY A 9 30.45 -56.97 -20.33
CA GLY A 9 29.31 -56.09 -20.56
C GLY A 9 29.67 -54.67 -20.13
N PHE A 10 29.66 -53.75 -21.08
CA PHE A 10 29.75 -52.31 -20.85
C PHE A 10 28.37 -51.83 -20.36
N ILE A 11 28.25 -51.48 -19.07
CA ILE A 11 27.06 -50.79 -18.57
C ILE A 11 27.23 -49.31 -18.91
N ILE A 12 26.45 -48.85 -19.90
CA ILE A 12 26.28 -47.42 -20.19
C ILE A 12 25.31 -46.88 -19.14
N VAL A 13 25.84 -46.17 -18.16
CA VAL A 13 25.02 -45.35 -17.25
C VAL A 13 24.62 -44.10 -18.02
N ILE A 14 23.36 -44.05 -18.47
CA ILE A 14 22.75 -42.83 -18.98
C ILE A 14 22.55 -41.91 -17.77
N LEU A 15 23.45 -40.95 -17.59
CA LEU A 15 23.20 -39.81 -16.72
C LEU A 15 22.10 -38.98 -17.38
N SER A 16 20.87 -39.19 -16.95
CA SER A 16 19.79 -38.24 -17.16
C SER A 16 20.13 -36.96 -16.40
N LEU A 17 20.66 -35.97 -17.13
CA LEU A 17 20.72 -34.58 -16.70
C LEU A 17 19.29 -34.12 -16.39
N ILE A 18 18.90 -34.23 -15.12
CA ILE A 18 17.76 -33.49 -14.59
C ILE A 18 18.19 -32.03 -14.63
N GLY A 19 17.78 -31.34 -15.70
CA GLY A 19 17.91 -29.89 -15.77
C GLY A 19 17.16 -29.31 -14.58
N ILE A 20 17.90 -28.80 -13.60
CA ILE A 20 17.35 -27.86 -12.62
C ILE A 20 16.96 -26.65 -13.46
N ARG A 21 15.68 -26.58 -13.85
CA ARG A 21 15.13 -25.35 -14.38
C ARG A 21 15.18 -24.36 -13.23
N ALA A 22 16.10 -23.40 -13.32
CA ALA A 22 16.01 -22.21 -12.52
C ALA A 22 14.62 -21.62 -12.76
N LEU A 23 13.80 -21.56 -11.72
CA LEU A 23 12.53 -20.83 -11.77
C LEU A 23 12.87 -19.39 -12.19
N PRO A 24 12.17 -18.81 -13.18
CA PRO A 24 12.40 -17.42 -13.54
C PRO A 24 12.20 -16.55 -12.29
N ALA A 25 13.02 -15.51 -12.14
CA ALA A 25 12.97 -14.56 -11.02
C ALA A 25 11.59 -13.89 -10.81
N ALA A 26 10.65 -14.09 -11.75
CA ALA A 26 9.25 -13.68 -11.72
C ALA A 26 8.37 -14.47 -10.72
N ALA A 27 8.90 -15.36 -9.89
CA ALA A 27 8.12 -16.15 -8.91
C ALA A 27 8.66 -16.05 -7.47
N GLN A 28 9.22 -14.91 -7.06
CA GLN A 28 9.30 -14.59 -5.63
C GLN A 28 7.90 -14.27 -5.13
N GLY A 29 7.50 -14.73 -3.94
CA GLY A 29 6.19 -14.48 -3.33
C GLY A 29 5.26 -15.71 -3.25
N THR A 30 4.33 -15.67 -2.30
CA THR A 30 3.32 -16.73 -2.07
C THR A 30 2.04 -16.37 -2.83
N ALA A 31 1.35 -17.36 -3.42
CA ALA A 31 0.05 -17.12 -4.06
C ALA A 31 -0.98 -16.71 -2.99
N LEU A 32 -1.72 -15.64 -3.27
CA LEU A 32 -2.79 -15.13 -2.43
C LEU A 32 -4.13 -15.60 -3.00
N THR A 33 -4.82 -16.48 -2.27
CA THR A 33 -6.17 -16.94 -2.65
C THR A 33 -7.18 -15.87 -2.28
N VAL A 34 -7.60 -15.07 -3.27
CA VAL A 34 -8.53 -13.95 -3.12
C VAL A 34 -9.33 -13.76 -4.41
N SER A 35 -10.56 -13.27 -4.29
CA SER A 35 -11.40 -12.83 -5.41
C SER A 35 -12.31 -11.68 -4.97
N PRO A 36 -13.01 -10.98 -5.89
CA PRO A 36 -13.92 -9.89 -5.52
C PRO A 36 -15.00 -10.28 -4.51
N GLU A 37 -15.44 -11.56 -4.53
CA GLU A 37 -16.45 -12.08 -3.61
C GLU A 37 -15.86 -12.80 -2.39
N GLN A 38 -14.56 -13.08 -2.41
CA GLN A 38 -13.88 -13.86 -1.36
C GLN A 38 -12.58 -13.18 -0.93
N PRO A 39 -12.64 -12.31 0.10
CA PRO A 39 -11.45 -11.73 0.71
C PRO A 39 -10.56 -12.79 1.37
N TYR A 40 -9.26 -12.53 1.40
CA TYR A 40 -8.32 -13.25 2.27
C TYR A 40 -8.41 -12.72 3.69
N TYR A 41 -8.26 -13.59 4.69
CA TYR A 41 -8.28 -13.21 6.11
C TYR A 41 -7.10 -13.79 6.87
N GLN A 42 -6.54 -13.01 7.78
CA GLN A 42 -5.46 -13.40 8.67
C GLN A 42 -5.68 -12.78 10.05
N GLU A 43 -5.71 -13.60 11.09
CA GLU A 43 -5.73 -13.11 12.48
C GLU A 43 -4.36 -12.50 12.82
N LEU A 44 -4.40 -11.34 13.48
CA LEU A 44 -3.22 -10.61 13.93
C LEU A 44 -3.13 -10.67 15.46
N ARG A 45 -1.88 -10.73 15.96
CA ARG A 45 -1.59 -10.59 17.39
C ARG A 45 -0.96 -9.23 17.61
N LEU A 46 -1.67 -8.38 18.31
CA LEU A 46 -1.28 -7.01 18.64
C LEU A 46 -1.44 -6.81 20.14
N GLU A 47 -0.59 -5.96 20.73
CA GLU A 47 -0.73 -5.59 22.14
C GLU A 47 -1.71 -4.41 22.29
N PRO A 48 -2.52 -4.38 23.37
CA PRO A 48 -3.37 -3.25 23.70
C PRO A 48 -2.55 -1.96 23.90
N SER A 49 -3.21 -0.81 23.70
CA SER A 49 -2.63 0.53 23.93
C SER A 49 -1.34 0.80 23.16
N SER A 50 -1.19 0.16 21.99
CA SER A 50 -0.01 0.27 21.12
C SER A 50 -0.41 0.58 19.70
N SER A 51 0.47 1.26 18.96
CA SER A 51 0.29 1.52 17.54
C SER A 51 1.19 0.59 16.72
N TYR A 52 0.70 0.16 15.56
CA TYR A 52 1.41 -0.75 14.66
C TYR A 52 1.31 -0.29 13.22
N ARG A 53 2.34 -0.60 12.43
CA ARG A 53 2.25 -0.66 10.97
C ARG A 53 2.17 -2.13 10.55
N VAL A 54 1.10 -2.49 9.86
CA VAL A 54 0.95 -3.77 9.17
C VAL A 54 1.27 -3.55 7.70
N GLY A 55 2.39 -4.10 7.23
CA GLY A 55 2.89 -3.90 5.87
C GLY A 55 3.15 -5.22 5.15
N LEU A 56 3.00 -5.22 3.83
CA LEU A 56 3.27 -6.36 2.97
C LEU A 56 3.60 -5.88 1.55
N ASN A 57 4.19 -6.77 0.76
CA ASN A 57 4.29 -6.57 -0.68
C ASN A 57 3.13 -7.29 -1.35
N LEU A 58 2.51 -6.65 -2.34
CA LEU A 58 1.47 -7.23 -3.18
C LEU A 58 1.83 -7.10 -4.65
N ARG A 59 1.38 -8.08 -5.43
CA ARG A 59 1.55 -8.16 -6.88
C ARG A 59 0.32 -8.79 -7.50
N SER A 60 -0.06 -8.37 -8.70
CA SER A 60 -1.14 -8.98 -9.48
C SER A 60 -0.72 -9.21 -10.92
N SER A 61 -1.31 -10.21 -11.58
CA SER A 61 -1.23 -10.39 -13.03
C SER A 61 -2.24 -9.49 -13.78
N VAL A 62 -3.16 -8.85 -13.05
CA VAL A 62 -4.23 -8.03 -13.62
C VAL A 62 -3.77 -6.57 -13.68
N PRO A 63 -3.82 -5.91 -14.86
CA PRO A 63 -3.44 -4.51 -14.99
C PRO A 63 -4.40 -3.61 -14.21
N ASN A 64 -3.86 -2.58 -13.57
CA ASN A 64 -4.61 -1.60 -12.78
C ASN A 64 -5.53 -2.21 -11.72
N ALA A 65 -5.21 -3.41 -11.22
CA ALA A 65 -5.97 -4.04 -10.16
C ALA A 65 -5.96 -3.18 -8.89
N ILE A 66 -7.09 -3.10 -8.20
CA ILE A 66 -7.21 -2.37 -6.96
C ILE A 66 -7.28 -3.36 -5.81
N VAL A 67 -6.41 -3.16 -4.83
CA VAL A 67 -6.40 -3.95 -3.60
C VAL A 67 -6.79 -3.10 -2.41
N TYR A 68 -7.47 -3.74 -1.46
CA TYR A 68 -7.91 -3.15 -0.20
C TYR A 68 -7.25 -3.92 0.93
N LEU A 69 -6.53 -3.20 1.79
CA LEU A 69 -5.96 -3.73 3.02
C LEU A 69 -6.75 -3.17 4.20
N THR A 70 -7.36 -4.05 4.98
CA THR A 70 -8.19 -3.66 6.12
C THR A 70 -7.72 -4.34 7.38
N VAL A 71 -7.61 -3.58 8.48
CA VAL A 71 -7.42 -4.10 9.82
C VAL A 71 -8.65 -3.76 10.65
N GLU A 72 -9.36 -4.78 11.11
CA GLU A 72 -10.49 -4.65 12.03
C GLU A 72 -10.07 -5.06 13.43
N LEU A 73 -10.54 -4.30 14.43
CA LEU A 73 -10.30 -4.56 15.85
C LEU A 73 -11.62 -4.92 16.52
N PHE A 74 -11.59 -5.92 17.39
CA PHE A 74 -12.78 -6.45 18.08
C PHE A 74 -12.57 -6.53 19.59
N ASP A 75 -13.67 -6.37 20.34
CA ASP A 75 -13.73 -6.58 21.78
C ASP A 75 -13.96 -8.07 22.14
N GLY A 76 -14.08 -8.37 23.44
CA GLY A 76 -14.29 -9.74 23.93
C GLY A 76 -15.67 -10.34 23.62
N ARG A 77 -16.62 -9.54 23.13
CA ARG A 77 -17.95 -9.96 22.69
C ARG A 77 -18.01 -10.12 21.17
N GLY A 78 -16.94 -9.78 20.46
CA GLY A 78 -16.89 -9.77 18.99
C GLY A 78 -17.46 -8.50 18.37
N GLU A 79 -17.74 -7.45 19.15
CA GLU A 79 -18.15 -6.15 18.62
C GLU A 79 -16.93 -5.40 18.05
N LYS A 80 -17.13 -4.69 16.94
CA LYS A 80 -16.06 -3.94 16.27
C LYS A 80 -15.71 -2.69 17.06
N LEU A 81 -14.46 -2.56 17.47
CA LEU A 81 -13.89 -1.41 18.17
C LEU A 81 -13.27 -0.38 17.24
N GLY A 82 -12.78 -0.82 16.07
CA GLY A 82 -12.06 0.05 15.15
C GLY A 82 -11.82 -0.59 13.80
N LEU A 83 -11.53 0.26 12.82
CA LEU A 83 -11.27 -0.09 11.44
C LEU A 83 -10.19 0.85 10.90
N SER A 84 -9.10 0.28 10.40
CA SER A 84 -8.19 0.98 9.48
C SER A 84 -8.35 0.36 8.10
N GLN A 85 -8.41 1.17 7.04
CA GLN A 85 -8.37 0.68 5.67
C GLN A 85 -7.45 1.52 4.75
N VAL A 86 -6.75 0.84 3.83
CA VAL A 86 -5.96 1.43 2.74
C VAL A 86 -6.36 0.79 1.40
N GLN A 87 -6.38 1.60 0.34
CA GLN A 87 -6.65 1.19 -1.04
C GLN A 87 -5.44 1.57 -1.89
N ARG A 88 -5.03 0.67 -2.78
CA ARG A 88 -3.92 0.90 -3.70
C ARG A 88 -4.20 0.30 -5.07
N GLY A 89 -3.89 1.04 -6.14
CA GLY A 89 -3.80 0.49 -7.49
C GLY A 89 -2.47 -0.20 -7.73
N LEU A 90 -2.51 -1.46 -8.13
CA LEU A 90 -1.42 -2.24 -8.70
C LEU A 90 -1.44 -2.01 -10.22
N GLY A 91 -0.74 -0.97 -10.69
CA GLY A 91 -0.81 -0.51 -12.08
C GLY A 91 -0.25 -1.52 -13.07
N ASP A 92 1.05 -1.75 -12.98
CA ASP A 92 1.77 -2.66 -13.87
C ASP A 92 1.54 -4.12 -13.43
N PRO A 93 1.10 -5.00 -14.35
CA PRO A 93 1.11 -6.44 -14.10
C PRO A 93 2.50 -6.91 -13.66
N ASP A 94 2.51 -7.84 -12.73
CA ASP A 94 3.70 -8.50 -12.19
C ASP A 94 4.72 -7.60 -11.45
N ARG A 95 4.39 -6.32 -11.23
CA ARG A 95 5.18 -5.42 -10.37
C ARG A 95 4.82 -5.59 -8.90
N TRP A 96 5.83 -5.60 -8.04
CA TRP A 96 5.66 -5.59 -6.59
C TRP A 96 5.41 -4.18 -6.07
N TYR A 97 4.34 -4.03 -5.29
CA TYR A 97 3.99 -2.80 -4.61
C TYR A 97 4.06 -3.01 -3.09
N ASN A 98 4.78 -2.14 -2.40
CA ASN A 98 4.76 -2.12 -0.93
C ASN A 98 3.52 -1.36 -0.45
N ILE A 99 2.73 -2.00 0.39
CA ILE A 99 1.50 -1.44 0.93
C ILE A 99 1.55 -1.62 2.45
N GLY A 100 1.17 -0.58 3.18
CA GLY A 100 1.06 -0.69 4.63
C GLY A 100 -0.09 0.13 5.18
N ILE A 101 -0.51 -0.26 6.37
CA ILE A 101 -1.59 0.37 7.10
C ILE A 101 -1.19 0.57 8.56
N GLU A 102 -1.50 1.74 9.09
CA GLU A 102 -1.26 2.07 10.49
C GLU A 102 -2.54 1.83 11.29
N VAL A 103 -2.39 1.23 12.46
CA VAL A 103 -3.49 0.88 13.37
C VAL A 103 -3.11 1.19 14.80
N THR A 104 -3.99 1.85 15.53
CA THR A 104 -3.87 2.10 16.98
C THR A 104 -4.80 1.16 17.72
N VAL A 105 -4.26 0.38 18.64
CA VAL A 105 -5.01 -0.67 19.35
C VAL A 105 -5.56 -0.12 20.67
N PRO A 106 -6.88 -0.14 20.90
CA PRO A 106 -7.48 0.34 22.15
C PRO A 106 -7.25 -0.65 23.30
N GLU A 107 -7.37 -0.18 24.54
CA GLU A 107 -7.12 -0.99 25.75
C GLU A 107 -8.08 -2.20 25.87
N ASN A 108 -9.34 -2.04 25.47
CA ASN A 108 -10.38 -3.06 25.56
C ASN A 108 -10.37 -4.09 24.41
N TYR A 109 -9.37 -4.03 23.52
CA TYR A 109 -9.15 -4.96 22.42
C TYR A 109 -8.98 -6.42 22.86
N LYS A 110 -9.48 -7.36 22.03
CA LYS A 110 -9.27 -8.82 22.20
C LYS A 110 -8.85 -9.55 20.92
N ALA A 111 -9.24 -9.11 19.74
CA ALA A 111 -8.89 -9.77 18.49
C ALA A 111 -8.78 -8.78 17.32
N ALA A 112 -7.80 -9.00 16.43
CA ALA A 112 -7.55 -8.18 15.24
C ALA A 112 -7.55 -9.08 14.02
N ARG A 113 -8.16 -8.62 12.95
CA ARG A 113 -8.18 -9.33 11.67
C ARG A 113 -7.67 -8.44 10.57
N LEU A 114 -6.66 -8.92 9.85
CA LEU A 114 -6.29 -8.42 8.54
C LEU A 114 -7.21 -9.05 7.50
N SER A 115 -7.76 -8.24 6.61
CA SER A 115 -8.35 -8.71 5.36
C SER A 115 -7.72 -8.05 4.15
N ILE A 116 -7.60 -8.83 3.07
CA ILE A 116 -7.16 -8.37 1.77
C ILE A 116 -8.30 -8.66 0.78
N SER A 117 -8.84 -7.62 0.17
CA SER A 117 -9.86 -7.72 -0.87
C SER A 117 -9.34 -7.15 -2.19
N VAL A 118 -9.96 -7.55 -3.30
CA VAL A 118 -9.58 -7.13 -4.65
C VAL A 118 -10.83 -6.70 -5.43
N ASP A 119 -10.67 -5.82 -6.42
CA ASP A 119 -11.76 -5.37 -7.29
C ASP A 119 -12.03 -6.31 -8.48
N GLN A 120 -11.00 -7.05 -8.91
CA GLN A 120 -11.02 -7.86 -10.13
C GLN A 120 -10.63 -9.31 -9.85
N GLN A 121 -11.15 -10.22 -10.68
CA GLN A 121 -10.76 -11.62 -10.67
C GLN A 121 -9.38 -11.77 -11.33
N GLY A 122 -8.45 -12.49 -10.69
CA GLY A 122 -7.14 -12.75 -11.27
C GLY A 122 -6.18 -13.45 -10.32
N GLU A 123 -4.91 -13.49 -10.70
CA GLU A 123 -3.86 -14.03 -9.86
C GLU A 123 -3.20 -12.91 -9.05
N TYR A 124 -3.07 -13.17 -7.74
CA TYR A 124 -2.45 -12.25 -6.79
C TYR A 124 -1.39 -12.98 -5.98
N TRP A 125 -0.35 -12.26 -5.61
CA TRP A 125 0.72 -12.75 -4.76
C TRP A 125 1.01 -11.75 -3.65
N TRP A 126 1.50 -12.28 -2.54
CA TRP A 126 1.96 -11.50 -1.41
C TRP A 126 3.32 -12.00 -0.93
N ASP A 127 4.08 -11.11 -0.30
CA ASP A 127 5.31 -11.46 0.39
C ASP A 127 5.56 -10.49 1.56
N ALA A 128 6.45 -10.89 2.46
CA ALA A 128 7.01 -10.04 3.51
C ALA A 128 5.94 -9.32 4.36
N LEU A 129 4.95 -10.06 4.88
CA LEU A 129 4.06 -9.53 5.92
C LEU A 129 4.90 -9.15 7.15
N ARG A 130 4.85 -7.88 7.51
CA ARG A 130 5.54 -7.28 8.66
C ARG A 130 4.52 -6.59 9.54
N ILE A 131 4.61 -6.86 10.83
CA ILE A 131 3.84 -6.18 11.87
C ILE A 131 4.87 -5.50 12.75
N THR A 132 4.99 -4.18 12.62
CA THR A 132 6.00 -3.39 13.33
C THR A 132 5.31 -2.48 14.31
N GLN A 133 5.62 -2.61 15.61
CA GLN A 133 5.13 -1.68 16.61
C GLN A 133 5.76 -0.30 16.36
N LEU A 134 4.93 0.74 16.40
CA LEU A 134 5.35 2.12 16.25
C LEU A 134 5.64 2.68 17.63
N GLU A 135 6.91 2.97 17.88
CA GLU A 135 7.32 3.66 19.11
C GLU A 135 6.92 5.13 19.04
N THR A 136 6.24 5.61 20.07
CA THR A 136 5.71 6.98 20.15
C THR A 136 6.60 7.92 20.96
N SER A 137 7.75 7.44 21.46
CA SER A 137 8.70 8.31 22.16
C SER A 137 9.33 9.29 21.17
N VAL A 138 9.52 10.54 21.58
CA VAL A 138 10.14 11.58 20.74
C VAL A 138 11.50 11.14 20.18
N SER A 139 12.30 10.44 20.99
CA SER A 139 13.59 9.89 20.56
C SER A 139 13.47 8.82 19.48
N ALA A 140 12.47 7.94 19.59
CA ALA A 140 12.24 6.89 18.60
C ALA A 140 11.69 7.45 17.29
N ILE A 141 10.74 8.40 17.38
CA ILE A 141 10.21 9.13 16.23
C ILE A 141 11.34 9.83 15.48
N ARG A 142 12.20 10.58 16.19
CA ARG A 142 13.36 11.25 15.59
C ARG A 142 14.28 10.25 14.89
N LYS A 143 14.67 9.18 15.58
CA LYS A 143 15.56 8.14 15.02
C LYS A 143 14.95 7.50 13.76
N PHE A 144 13.65 7.18 13.79
CA PHE A 144 12.93 6.63 12.64
C PHE A 144 13.04 7.53 11.41
N TRP A 145 12.89 8.85 11.57
CA TRP A 145 13.00 9.81 10.47
C TRP A 145 14.44 9.97 9.99
N GLU A 146 15.40 10.09 10.90
CA GLU A 146 16.83 10.20 10.57
C GLU A 146 17.32 9.00 9.75
N GLU A 147 17.00 7.77 10.17
CA GLU A 147 17.39 6.54 9.46
C GLU A 147 16.81 6.47 8.04
N ARG A 148 15.54 6.88 7.87
CA ARG A 148 14.94 6.91 6.54
C ARG A 148 15.56 7.98 5.67
N ILE A 149 15.78 9.20 6.20
CA ILE A 149 16.39 10.30 5.44
C ILE A 149 17.79 9.88 4.99
N GLN A 150 18.54 9.18 5.84
CA GLN A 150 19.84 8.63 5.48
C GLN A 150 19.74 7.55 4.38
N THR A 151 18.72 6.71 4.42
CA THR A 151 18.54 5.59 3.48
C THR A 151 18.03 6.04 2.11
N TYR A 152 17.05 6.95 2.08
CA TYR A 152 16.30 7.33 0.88
C TYR A 152 16.65 8.74 0.37
N GLY A 153 17.38 9.54 1.15
CA GLY A 153 17.62 10.95 0.87
C GLY A 153 16.37 11.77 1.14
N THR A 154 15.72 12.26 0.09
CA THR A 154 14.49 13.04 0.21
C THR A 154 13.30 12.13 0.53
N ILE A 155 12.58 12.46 1.60
CA ILE A 155 11.32 11.82 1.96
C ILE A 155 10.21 12.82 1.91
N TYR A 156 9.10 12.41 1.30
CA TYR A 156 7.87 13.16 1.29
C TYR A 156 6.95 12.63 2.37
N THR A 157 6.21 13.54 2.99
CA THR A 157 5.30 13.24 4.11
C THR A 157 3.83 13.47 3.76
N GLY A 158 3.56 13.93 2.54
CA GLY A 158 2.22 14.05 1.99
C GLY A 158 2.22 14.41 0.51
N LEU A 159 1.06 14.24 -0.11
CA LEU A 159 0.81 14.57 -1.51
C LEU A 159 0.04 15.89 -1.59
N VAL A 160 0.52 16.81 -2.40
CA VAL A 160 -0.18 18.04 -2.74
C VAL A 160 -0.46 18.01 -4.24
N ILE A 161 -1.73 18.04 -4.61
CA ILE A 161 -2.17 18.00 -6.00
C ILE A 161 -2.61 19.41 -6.41
N ASP A 162 -1.88 20.02 -7.33
CA ASP A 162 -2.29 21.27 -7.95
C ASP A 162 -3.34 21.00 -9.02
N THR A 163 -4.59 21.39 -8.75
CA THR A 163 -5.74 21.22 -9.64
C THR A 163 -6.31 22.55 -10.14
N ARG A 164 -5.64 23.66 -9.83
CA ARG A 164 -6.10 25.01 -10.20
C ARG A 164 -6.16 25.17 -11.72
N GLY A 165 -7.16 25.91 -12.19
CA GLY A 165 -7.48 26.07 -13.60
C GLY A 165 -8.23 24.89 -14.22
N LEU A 166 -8.42 23.79 -13.48
CA LEU A 166 -9.27 22.67 -13.90
C LEU A 166 -10.66 22.74 -13.28
N ASN A 167 -10.97 23.73 -12.43
CA ASN A 167 -12.26 23.92 -11.76
C ASN A 167 -12.75 22.62 -11.08
N VAL A 168 -11.87 22.05 -10.25
CA VAL A 168 -12.13 20.88 -9.40
C VAL A 168 -12.91 21.31 -8.17
N GLY A 169 -13.99 20.61 -7.88
CA GLY A 169 -14.84 20.84 -6.71
C GLY A 169 -14.39 20.04 -5.49
N ARG A 170 -14.86 20.46 -4.31
CA ARG A 170 -14.71 19.69 -3.07
C ARG A 170 -15.61 18.45 -3.13
N GLY A 171 -15.03 17.30 -2.83
CA GLY A 171 -15.75 16.03 -2.73
C GLY A 171 -15.47 15.29 -1.43
N MET A 172 -16.42 14.43 -1.02
CA MET A 172 -16.25 13.53 0.12
C MET A 172 -15.25 12.42 -0.17
N SER A 173 -15.19 11.96 -1.43
CA SER A 173 -14.38 10.82 -1.86
C SER A 173 -13.60 11.10 -3.15
N PRO A 174 -12.70 12.10 -3.16
CA PRO A 174 -11.85 12.35 -4.32
C PRO A 174 -10.91 11.16 -4.59
N SER A 175 -10.53 11.02 -5.85
CA SER A 175 -9.53 10.05 -6.30
C SER A 175 -8.52 10.69 -7.24
N VAL A 176 -7.33 10.11 -7.30
CA VAL A 176 -6.21 10.52 -8.13
C VAL A 176 -5.78 9.30 -8.95
N TRP A 177 -5.81 9.46 -10.27
CA TRP A 177 -5.48 8.42 -11.25
C TRP A 177 -4.26 8.84 -12.07
N SER A 178 -3.51 7.88 -12.60
CA SER A 178 -2.53 8.12 -13.65
C SER A 178 -3.21 8.17 -15.03
N GLU A 179 -2.50 8.67 -16.05
CA GLU A 179 -2.97 8.66 -17.45
C GLU A 179 -3.20 7.23 -17.96
N SER A 180 -2.37 6.29 -17.51
CA SER A 180 -2.49 4.85 -17.76
C SER A 180 -3.64 4.15 -17.02
N GLY A 181 -4.40 4.89 -16.20
CA GLY A 181 -5.57 4.37 -15.49
C GLY A 181 -5.26 3.66 -14.17
N GLN A 182 -4.03 3.79 -13.64
CA GLN A 182 -3.69 3.29 -12.31
C GLN A 182 -4.30 4.19 -11.24
N LEU A 183 -4.97 3.60 -10.26
CA LEU A 183 -5.37 4.32 -9.05
C LEU A 183 -4.14 4.64 -8.19
N ILE A 184 -3.79 5.91 -8.08
CA ILE A 184 -2.69 6.39 -7.22
C ILE A 184 -3.18 6.60 -5.80
N TYR A 185 -4.33 7.24 -5.66
CA TYR A 185 -4.99 7.48 -4.39
C TYR A 185 -6.50 7.40 -4.56
N GLY A 186 -7.17 6.61 -3.73
CA GLY A 186 -8.62 6.47 -3.76
C GLY A 186 -9.21 6.78 -2.39
N GLY A 187 -10.22 7.65 -2.39
CA GLY A 187 -11.02 7.89 -1.22
C GLY A 187 -11.93 6.70 -0.92
N ILE A 188 -11.44 5.73 -0.16
CA ILE A 188 -12.22 4.54 0.20
C ILE A 188 -13.35 4.85 1.20
N ALA A 189 -14.40 4.05 1.09
CA ALA A 189 -15.50 3.93 2.03
C ALA A 189 -15.01 3.39 3.39
N ALA A 190 -14.38 4.24 4.20
CA ALA A 190 -14.28 3.96 5.63
C ALA A 190 -15.68 4.00 6.26
N SER A 191 -15.87 3.31 7.39
CA SER A 191 -17.09 3.47 8.19
C SER A 191 -17.34 4.95 8.49
N TYR A 192 -18.59 5.39 8.40
CA TYR A 192 -19.03 6.79 8.53
C TYR A 192 -18.37 7.54 9.71
N ASP A 193 -18.15 6.85 10.83
CA ASP A 193 -17.54 7.42 12.05
C ASP A 193 -16.07 7.83 11.90
N PHE A 194 -15.28 7.13 11.08
CA PHE A 194 -13.87 7.44 10.83
C PHE A 194 -13.71 8.62 9.86
N LEU A 195 -14.61 8.71 8.87
CA LEU A 195 -14.62 9.80 7.88
C LEU A 195 -14.96 11.16 8.50
N GLN A 196 -15.77 11.21 9.57
CA GLN A 196 -16.17 12.46 10.21
C GLN A 196 -15.02 13.20 10.92
N GLN A 197 -14.03 12.49 11.47
CA GLN A 197 -13.03 13.12 12.35
C GLN A 197 -11.82 13.62 11.58
N THR A 198 -11.34 12.85 10.60
CA THR A 198 -10.07 13.16 9.91
C THR A 198 -10.31 13.66 8.49
N GLY A 199 -11.40 13.27 7.82
CA GLY A 199 -11.55 13.45 6.38
C GLY A 199 -10.46 12.70 5.60
N ILE A 200 -10.64 12.52 4.29
CA ILE A 200 -9.68 11.78 3.47
C ILE A 200 -8.72 12.69 2.70
N VAL A 201 -9.13 13.94 2.43
CA VAL A 201 -8.23 14.99 1.92
C VAL A 201 -8.55 16.32 2.58
N SER A 202 -7.63 17.28 2.44
CA SER A 202 -7.91 18.69 2.72
C SER A 202 -7.88 19.52 1.42
N TYR A 203 -8.57 20.66 1.41
CA TYR A 203 -8.65 21.54 0.23
C TYR A 203 -8.27 22.98 0.61
N GLY A 204 -7.52 23.66 -0.27
CA GLY A 204 -7.25 25.09 -0.18
C GLY A 204 -6.86 25.68 -1.53
N SER A 205 -6.70 26.99 -1.63
CA SER A 205 -6.19 27.65 -2.84
C SER A 205 -4.66 27.68 -2.92
N GLU A 206 -4.01 27.55 -1.76
CA GLU A 206 -2.58 27.48 -1.56
C GLU A 206 -2.27 26.61 -0.34
N LEU A 207 -0.99 26.24 -0.16
CA LEU A 207 -0.56 25.39 0.95
C LEU A 207 -0.34 26.24 2.21
N THR A 208 -1.42 26.55 2.92
CA THR A 208 -1.39 27.31 4.18
C THR A 208 -0.77 26.51 5.34
N PRO A 209 -0.37 27.15 6.45
CA PRO A 209 0.14 26.45 7.64
C PRO A 209 -0.80 25.37 8.18
N GLU A 210 -2.11 25.58 8.10
CA GLU A 210 -3.12 24.59 8.51
C GLU A 210 -3.06 23.35 7.61
N LEU A 211 -2.87 23.53 6.30
CA LEU A 211 -2.71 22.44 5.34
C LEU A 211 -1.35 21.75 5.45
N TYR A 212 -0.30 22.46 5.88
CA TYR A 212 0.95 21.82 6.28
C TYR A 212 0.76 20.86 7.45
N GLY A 213 -0.12 21.19 8.40
CA GLY A 213 -0.50 20.29 9.49
C GLY A 213 -1.07 18.96 9.01
N ARG A 214 -1.78 18.93 7.88
CA ARG A 214 -2.32 17.69 7.28
C ARG A 214 -1.24 16.72 6.82
N ILE A 215 -0.12 17.24 6.34
CA ILE A 215 1.00 16.46 5.81
C ILE A 215 2.16 16.34 6.81
N ALA A 216 2.00 16.88 8.01
CA ALA A 216 2.95 16.72 9.09
C ALA A 216 2.87 15.30 9.65
N VAL A 217 4.03 14.75 9.98
CA VAL A 217 4.14 13.36 10.42
C VAL A 217 3.78 13.16 11.89
N ASP A 218 4.07 14.14 12.74
CA ASP A 218 3.81 14.06 14.17
C ASP A 218 3.79 15.47 14.80
N PRO A 219 2.96 15.76 15.81
CA PRO A 219 3.01 17.02 16.54
C PRO A 219 4.35 17.32 17.21
N ASP A 220 5.02 16.29 17.75
CA ASP A 220 6.31 16.41 18.45
C ASP A 220 7.52 16.35 17.49
N TYR A 221 7.27 15.98 16.23
CA TYR A 221 8.23 16.03 15.14
C TYR A 221 7.55 16.54 13.86
N PRO A 222 7.31 17.85 13.72
CA PRO A 222 6.48 18.44 12.67
C PRO A 222 7.21 18.50 11.31
N LEU A 223 7.84 17.41 10.89
CA LEU A 223 8.37 17.25 9.54
C LEU A 223 7.21 17.22 8.55
N ALA A 224 7.21 18.18 7.64
CA ALA A 224 6.20 18.33 6.61
C ALA A 224 6.90 18.65 5.27
N VAL A 225 7.06 17.63 4.42
CA VAL A 225 7.72 17.73 3.12
C VAL A 225 6.73 17.32 2.03
N PRO A 226 6.09 18.28 1.33
CA PRO A 226 5.09 17.96 0.32
C PRO A 226 5.74 17.42 -0.96
N LEU A 227 5.17 16.35 -1.51
CA LEU A 227 5.35 16.03 -2.92
C LEU A 227 4.26 16.76 -3.71
N ILE A 228 4.66 17.79 -4.46
CA ILE A 228 3.73 18.56 -5.31
C ILE A 228 3.70 17.94 -6.71
N VAL A 229 2.50 17.60 -7.17
CA VAL A 229 2.20 17.10 -8.52
C VAL A 229 1.11 17.95 -9.16
N LYS A 230 1.04 17.97 -10.48
CA LYS A 230 0.03 18.74 -11.21
C LYS A 230 -1.00 17.82 -11.84
N ALA A 231 -2.28 18.09 -11.61
CA ALA A 231 -3.35 17.42 -12.34
C ALA A 231 -3.35 17.90 -13.81
N VAL A 232 -3.53 16.95 -14.72
CA VAL A 232 -3.64 17.20 -16.16
C VAL A 232 -5.09 17.19 -16.63
N GLN A 233 -5.98 16.53 -15.89
CA GLN A 233 -7.39 16.40 -16.22
C GLN A 233 -8.25 16.23 -14.96
N VAL A 234 -9.49 16.72 -15.03
CA VAL A 234 -10.55 16.46 -14.05
C VAL A 234 -11.48 15.34 -14.54
N ILE A 235 -11.98 14.52 -13.62
CA ILE A 235 -12.91 13.43 -13.91
C ILE A 235 -14.34 13.92 -13.72
N GLU A 236 -15.13 13.80 -14.79
CA GLU A 236 -16.55 14.16 -14.86
C GLU A 236 -17.47 13.05 -14.35
N PRO A 237 -18.74 13.33 -13.98
CA PRO A 237 -19.39 14.65 -13.97
C PRO A 237 -19.24 15.42 -12.65
N THR A 238 -18.77 14.76 -11.59
CA THR A 238 -18.74 15.35 -10.25
C THR A 238 -17.58 16.32 -10.04
N ARG A 239 -16.53 16.19 -10.86
CA ARG A 239 -15.35 17.07 -10.85
C ARG A 239 -14.62 17.10 -9.51
N THR A 240 -14.66 15.98 -8.77
CA THR A 240 -13.99 15.81 -7.46
C THR A 240 -12.72 14.98 -7.55
N SER A 241 -12.49 14.31 -8.68
CA SER A 241 -11.35 13.43 -8.91
C SER A 241 -10.55 13.90 -10.10
N VAL A 242 -9.27 13.54 -10.16
CA VAL A 242 -8.32 14.04 -11.16
C VAL A 242 -7.41 12.96 -11.70
N VAL A 243 -6.82 13.26 -12.84
CA VAL A 243 -5.74 12.51 -13.46
C VAL A 243 -4.45 13.32 -13.36
N ILE A 244 -3.35 12.67 -12.98
CA ILE A 244 -1.98 13.20 -13.02
C ILE A 244 -1.20 12.47 -14.12
N SER A 245 -0.08 13.04 -14.58
CA SER A 245 0.75 12.38 -15.59
C SER A 245 1.31 11.05 -15.07
N ASP A 246 1.61 10.12 -15.98
CA ASP A 246 2.28 8.86 -15.60
C ASP A 246 3.66 9.11 -14.94
N GLU A 247 4.35 10.18 -15.32
CA GLU A 247 5.61 10.60 -14.68
C GLU A 247 5.41 11.02 -13.22
N ASP A 248 4.39 11.84 -12.95
CA ASP A 248 4.06 12.26 -11.59
C ASP A 248 3.52 11.08 -10.76
N ALA A 249 2.77 10.18 -11.37
CA ALA A 249 2.34 8.93 -10.74
C ALA A 249 3.55 8.09 -10.29
N GLU A 250 4.55 7.88 -11.15
CA GLU A 250 5.75 7.12 -10.77
C GLU A 250 6.57 7.85 -9.69
N ARG A 251 6.63 9.19 -9.71
CA ARG A 251 7.24 9.97 -8.61
C ARG A 251 6.54 9.71 -7.28
N VAL A 252 5.21 9.66 -7.28
CA VAL A 252 4.41 9.32 -6.09
C VAL A 252 4.74 7.89 -5.65
N LEU A 253 4.66 6.90 -6.54
CA LEU A 253 4.94 5.50 -6.20
C LEU A 253 6.35 5.29 -5.62
N LYS A 254 7.35 5.95 -6.19
CA LYS A 254 8.72 5.93 -5.66
C LYS A 254 8.82 6.56 -4.27
N ALA A 255 8.11 7.66 -4.02
CA ALA A 255 8.06 8.28 -2.70
C ALA A 255 7.43 7.37 -1.65
N LEU A 256 6.37 6.62 -2.02
CA LEU A 256 5.70 5.67 -1.12
C LEU A 256 6.58 4.51 -0.69
N ALA A 257 7.59 4.13 -1.50
CA ALA A 257 8.57 3.12 -1.11
C ALA A 257 9.44 3.58 0.08
N ALA A 258 9.68 4.88 0.23
CA ALA A 258 10.41 5.44 1.38
C ALA A 258 9.48 5.65 2.59
N TYR A 259 8.31 6.23 2.34
CA TYR A 259 7.29 6.46 3.36
C TYR A 259 5.90 6.56 2.74
N ASP A 260 4.99 5.67 3.17
CA ASP A 260 3.62 5.61 2.67
C ASP A 260 2.72 6.63 3.37
N PHE A 261 2.86 7.90 3.00
CA PHE A 261 2.03 8.98 3.53
C PHE A 261 0.54 8.88 3.13
N LEU A 262 0.21 8.11 2.08
CA LEU A 262 -1.18 7.92 1.65
C LEU A 262 -1.96 7.06 2.64
N ALA A 263 -1.31 6.16 3.37
CA ALA A 263 -1.92 5.37 4.43
C ALA A 263 -2.49 6.23 5.58
N ARG A 264 -2.03 7.47 5.71
CA ARG A 264 -2.49 8.46 6.71
C ARG A 264 -3.44 9.50 6.12
N PHE A 265 -3.86 9.34 4.87
CA PHE A 265 -4.67 10.33 4.17
C PHE A 265 -4.01 11.73 4.09
N ALA A 266 -2.67 11.79 4.10
CA ALA A 266 -1.88 13.03 4.02
C ALA A 266 -1.89 13.60 2.60
N VAL A 267 -3.06 14.06 2.17
CA VAL A 267 -3.36 14.50 0.81
C VAL A 267 -4.06 15.85 0.84
N VAL A 268 -3.57 16.79 0.04
CA VAL A 268 -4.11 18.14 -0.10
C VAL A 268 -4.40 18.42 -1.58
N PHE A 269 -5.60 18.91 -1.87
CA PHE A 269 -5.97 19.42 -3.18
C PHE A 269 -5.89 20.94 -3.18
N LEU A 270 -5.09 21.50 -4.09
CA LEU A 270 -5.11 22.93 -4.37
C LEU A 270 -6.14 23.18 -5.47
N ILE A 271 -7.20 23.92 -5.14
CA ILE A 271 -8.34 24.24 -6.01
C ILE A 271 -8.42 25.77 -6.25
N ASP A 272 -9.27 26.19 -7.18
CA ASP A 272 -9.51 27.60 -7.50
C ASP A 272 -10.23 28.37 -6.37
#